data_AF-A0A0K9CLH7-F1
#
_entry.id   AF-A0A0K9CLH7-F1
#
_cell.length_a   1.000
_cell.length_b   1.000
_cell.length_c   1.000
_cell.angle_alpha   90.00
_cell.angle_beta   90.00
_cell.angle_gamma   90.00
#
_symmetry.space_group_name_H-M   'P 1'
#
loop_
_entity.id
_entity.type
_entity.pdbx_description
1 polymer ?
#
loop_
_entity_poly.entity_id
_entity_poly.type
_entity_poly.pdbx_seq_one_letter_code
_entity_poly.pdbx_strand_id
1 'polypeptide(L)'
;MAIVYLLGKLFYEKVDLGKTLFISAIVSSLINPTVIFSVSFQLSYGAMIAIIYIFPYIRKINYKKLKILDYILFTTTIQIFLMPITVYYFNTIQFLSVISNLILLPLASFYIIVNYIALFLENFYLSFLLKPIVEILYKILIYLIDFFSELPYLSVEYINKNLIYIYVVVFVIIVIYKNMKKSPLLVD
;
A
#
# COMPACT_ATOMS: atom_id res chain seq x y z
N MET A 1 5.81 10.48 3.94
CA MET A 1 4.80 10.58 5.02
C MET A 1 5.34 10.31 6.42
N ALA A 2 5.96 9.16 6.70
CA ALA A 2 6.40 8.79 8.06
C ALA A 2 7.33 9.84 8.72
N ILE A 3 8.28 10.39 7.97
CA ILE A 3 9.17 11.46 8.46
C ILE A 3 8.36 12.69 8.89
N VAL A 4 7.40 13.13 8.06
CA VAL A 4 6.53 14.28 8.38
C VAL A 4 5.69 14.00 9.64
N TYR A 5 5.16 12.78 9.76
CA TYR A 5 4.42 12.36 10.95
C TYR A 5 5.28 12.42 12.23
N LEU A 6 6.50 11.87 12.16
CA LEU A 6 7.43 11.83 13.29
C LEU A 6 7.90 13.23 13.67
N LEU A 7 8.19 14.09 12.70
CA LEU A 7 8.54 15.50 12.95
C LEU A 7 7.39 16.22 13.65
N GLY A 8 6.16 16.09 13.16
CA GLY A 8 4.99 16.69 13.83
C GLY A 8 4.86 16.23 15.29
N LYS A 9 5.10 14.95 15.56
CA LYS A 9 5.06 14.40 16.92
C LYS A 9 6.22 14.93 17.79
N LEU A 10 7.41 15.10 17.20
CA LEU A 10 8.59 15.65 17.88
C LEU A 10 8.36 17.12 18.28
N PHE A 11 7.65 17.89 17.47
CA PHE A 11 7.25 19.27 17.77
C PHE A 11 6.02 19.38 18.71
N TYR A 12 5.56 18.27 19.31
CA TYR A 12 4.36 18.21 20.17
C TYR A 12 3.07 18.74 19.53
N GLU A 13 3.02 18.76 18.20
CA GLU A 13 1.85 19.18 17.43
C GLU A 13 0.77 18.10 17.46
N LYS A 14 -0.50 18.52 17.35
CA LYS A 14 -1.61 17.57 17.19
C LYS A 14 -1.60 17.04 15.77
N VAL A 15 -0.88 15.93 15.55
CA VAL A 15 -0.69 15.34 14.23
C VAL A 15 -1.99 14.74 13.70
N ASP A 16 -2.57 15.38 12.70
CA ASP A 16 -3.68 14.86 11.91
C ASP A 16 -3.13 14.06 10.71
N LEU A 17 -3.61 12.83 10.53
CA LEU A 17 -3.16 11.93 9.45
C LEU A 17 -3.45 12.50 8.05
N GLY A 18 -4.57 13.20 7.87
CA GLY A 18 -4.93 13.85 6.62
C GLY A 18 -3.99 15.01 6.30
N LYS A 19 -3.73 15.89 7.28
CA LYS A 19 -2.75 16.98 7.11
C LYS A 19 -1.35 16.45 6.79
N THR A 20 -0.93 15.41 7.51
CA THR A 20 0.35 14.75 7.29
C THR A 20 0.47 14.20 5.87
N LEU A 21 -0.60 13.60 5.35
CA LEU A 21 -0.65 13.09 3.98
C LEU A 21 -0.41 14.20 2.97
N PHE A 22 -1.18 15.30 3.05
CA PHE A 22 -1.06 16.44 2.14
C PHE A 22 0.31 17.10 2.21
N ILE A 23 0.80 17.39 3.42
CA ILE A 23 2.14 17.99 3.60
C ILE A 23 3.20 17.09 3.00
N SER A 24 3.13 15.77 3.25
CA SER A 24 4.12 14.86 2.70
C SER A 24 4.05 14.74 1.17
N ALA A 25 2.86 14.81 0.57
CA ALA A 25 2.69 14.83 -0.87
C ALA A 25 3.32 16.08 -1.50
N ILE A 26 3.09 17.26 -0.88
CA ILE A 26 3.67 18.53 -1.33
C ILE A 26 5.20 18.47 -1.25
N VAL A 27 5.76 18.05 -0.11
CA VAL A 27 7.21 17.93 0.06
C VAL A 27 7.80 16.96 -0.95
N SER A 28 7.18 15.79 -1.15
CA SER A 28 7.63 14.83 -2.17
C SER A 28 7.59 15.42 -3.58
N SER A 29 6.54 16.16 -3.93
CA SER A 29 6.39 16.80 -5.24
C SER A 29 7.37 17.96 -5.45
N LEU A 30 7.78 18.66 -4.38
CA LEU A 30 8.80 19.71 -4.46
C LEU A 30 10.19 19.14 -4.71
N ILE A 31 10.51 17.98 -4.13
CA ILE A 31 11.79 17.29 -4.36
C ILE A 31 11.84 16.73 -5.78
N ASN A 32 10.75 16.08 -6.21
CA ASN A 32 10.64 15.58 -7.58
C ASN A 32 9.20 15.73 -8.09
N PRO A 33 8.94 16.64 -9.05
CA PRO A 33 7.59 16.89 -9.55
C PRO A 33 7.00 15.68 -10.30
N THR A 34 7.84 14.80 -10.84
CA THR A 34 7.37 13.60 -11.55
C THR A 34 6.96 12.46 -10.61
N VAL A 35 7.18 12.60 -9.29
CA VAL A 35 6.89 11.56 -8.29
C VAL A 35 5.41 11.18 -8.26
N ILE A 36 4.51 12.09 -8.58
CA ILE A 36 3.05 11.87 -8.60
C ILE A 36 2.67 10.77 -9.60
N PHE A 37 3.46 10.61 -10.66
CA PHE A 37 3.24 9.58 -11.69
C PHE A 37 3.93 8.25 -11.36
N SER A 38 4.71 8.19 -10.28
CA SER A 38 5.37 6.95 -9.87
C SER A 38 4.38 5.98 -9.21
N VAL A 39 4.50 4.70 -9.56
CA VAL A 39 3.65 3.62 -9.03
C VAL A 39 3.74 3.54 -7.52
N SER A 40 4.96 3.66 -6.96
CA SER A 40 5.20 3.60 -5.52
C SER A 40 4.49 4.73 -4.77
N PHE A 41 4.46 5.94 -5.34
CA PHE A 41 3.71 7.06 -4.77
C PHE A 41 2.20 6.80 -4.83
N GLN A 42 1.69 6.40 -5.99
CA GLN A 42 0.25 6.16 -6.17
C GLN A 42 -0.27 5.04 -5.26
N LEU A 43 0.47 3.94 -5.12
CA LEU A 43 0.11 2.85 -4.21
C LEU A 43 0.16 3.30 -2.74
N SER A 44 1.22 3.98 -2.32
CA SER A 44 1.39 4.38 -0.91
C SER A 44 0.36 5.43 -0.48
N TYR A 45 0.21 6.50 -1.26
CA TYR A 45 -0.74 7.57 -0.96
C TYR A 45 -2.19 7.12 -1.19
N GLY A 46 -2.45 6.29 -2.21
CA GLY A 46 -3.75 5.66 -2.45
C GLY A 46 -4.19 4.79 -1.27
N ALA A 47 -3.29 3.97 -0.72
CA ALA A 47 -3.57 3.16 0.47
C ALA A 47 -3.97 4.04 1.67
N MET A 48 -3.22 5.13 1.90
CA MET A 48 -3.53 6.04 3.00
C MET A 48 -4.85 6.79 2.81
N ILE A 49 -5.21 7.16 1.57
CA ILE A 49 -6.53 7.72 1.26
C ILE A 49 -7.63 6.72 1.61
N ALA A 50 -7.47 5.45 1.23
CA ALA A 50 -8.42 4.40 1.59
C ALA A 50 -8.56 4.25 3.11
N ILE A 51 -7.45 4.24 3.84
CA ILE A 51 -7.42 4.09 5.30
C ILE A 51 -8.07 5.28 6.01
N ILE A 52 -7.79 6.51 5.59
CA ILE A 52 -8.27 7.71 6.27
C ILE A 52 -9.74 7.99 5.92
N TYR A 53 -10.13 7.83 4.65
CA TYR A 53 -11.42 8.33 4.16
C TYR A 53 -12.46 7.26 3.86
N ILE A 54 -12.06 6.01 3.61
CA ILE A 54 -12.97 4.93 3.20
C ILE A 54 -13.17 3.94 4.35
N PHE A 55 -12.08 3.45 4.95
CA PHE A 55 -12.12 2.46 6.01
C PHE A 55 -13.01 2.83 7.21
N PRO A 56 -13.07 4.09 7.71
CA PRO A 56 -13.95 4.44 8.83
C PRO A 56 -15.45 4.21 8.56
N TYR A 57 -15.84 4.20 7.28
CA TYR A 57 -17.21 3.92 6.87
C TYR A 57 -17.47 2.42 6.80
N ILE A 58 -16.55 1.66 6.21
CA ILE A 58 -16.63 0.20 6.10
C ILE A 58 -16.55 -0.45 7.49
N ARG A 59 -15.75 0.09 8.40
CA ARG A 59 -15.64 -0.39 9.78
C ARG A 59 -16.97 -0.41 10.53
N LYS A 60 -17.94 0.45 10.16
CA LYS A 60 -19.29 0.46 10.76
C LYS A 60 -20.07 -0.85 10.51
N ILE A 61 -19.67 -1.63 9.51
CA ILE A 61 -20.24 -2.96 9.23
C ILE A 61 -19.90 -3.94 10.37
N ASN A 62 -18.81 -3.74 11.11
CA ASN A 62 -18.47 -4.58 12.27
C ASN A 62 -19.18 -4.12 13.55
N TYR A 63 -20.51 -4.27 13.59
CA TYR A 63 -21.34 -3.92 14.75
C TYR A 63 -20.97 -4.71 16.02
N LYS A 64 -20.42 -5.94 15.87
CA LYS A 64 -20.00 -6.80 16.99
C LYS A 64 -18.59 -6.51 17.52
N LYS A 65 -17.87 -5.51 16.97
CA LYS A 65 -16.50 -5.13 17.36
C LYS A 65 -15.52 -6.32 17.40
N LEU A 66 -15.70 -7.30 16.51
CA LEU A 66 -14.82 -8.46 16.41
C LEU A 66 -13.48 -8.02 15.81
N LYS A 67 -12.37 -8.21 16.54
CA LYS A 67 -11.03 -7.80 16.08
C LYS A 67 -10.63 -8.43 14.74
N ILE A 68 -10.99 -9.70 14.54
CA ILE A 68 -10.67 -10.42 13.29
C ILE A 68 -11.42 -9.81 12.10
N LEU A 69 -12.69 -9.43 12.29
CA LEU A 69 -13.51 -8.84 11.26
C LEU A 69 -13.03 -7.43 10.91
N ASP A 70 -12.61 -6.64 11.91
CA ASP A 70 -11.97 -5.33 11.69
C ASP A 70 -10.71 -5.47 10.82
N TYR A 71 -9.88 -6.48 11.07
CA TYR A 71 -8.66 -6.72 10.28
C TYR A 71 -8.98 -7.15 8.84
N ILE A 72 -9.93 -8.06 8.66
CA ILE A 72 -10.37 -8.50 7.31
C ILE A 72 -10.97 -7.34 6.53
N LEU A 73 -11.84 -6.52 7.16
CA LEU A 73 -12.42 -5.34 6.52
C LEU A 73 -11.34 -4.31 6.18
N PHE A 74 -10.32 -4.16 7.01
CA PHE A 74 -9.20 -3.25 6.77
C PHE A 74 -8.39 -3.65 5.54
N THR A 75 -7.95 -4.91 5.47
CA THR A 75 -7.12 -5.40 4.36
C THR A 75 -7.91 -5.41 3.05
N THR A 76 -9.16 -5.89 3.07
CA THR A 76 -10.03 -5.92 1.87
C THR A 76 -10.33 -4.52 1.34
N THR A 77 -10.59 -3.53 2.20
CA THR A 77 -10.82 -2.14 1.80
C THR A 77 -9.64 -1.59 1.00
N ILE A 78 -8.43 -1.80 1.52
CA ILE A 78 -7.20 -1.31 0.87
C ILE A 78 -7.00 -2.02 -0.46
N GLN A 79 -7.16 -3.35 -0.50
CA GLN A 79 -7.00 -4.12 -1.72
C GLN A 79 -7.97 -3.72 -2.83
N ILE A 80 -9.27 -3.61 -2.50
CA ILE A 80 -10.31 -3.13 -3.43
C ILE A 80 -9.91 -1.76 -3.97
N PHE A 81 -9.49 -0.84 -3.10
CA PHE A 81 -9.14 0.51 -3.51
C PHE A 81 -7.88 0.58 -4.39
N LEU A 82 -6.89 -0.26 -4.13
CA LEU A 82 -5.63 -0.30 -4.88
C LEU A 82 -5.70 -1.16 -6.14
N MET A 83 -6.67 -2.07 -6.23
CA MET A 83 -6.90 -2.96 -7.35
C MET A 83 -6.82 -2.28 -8.73
N PRO A 84 -7.47 -1.12 -9.00
CA PRO A 84 -7.34 -0.47 -10.30
C PRO A 84 -5.91 -0.02 -10.61
N ILE A 85 -5.15 0.44 -9.61
CA ILE A 85 -3.75 0.85 -9.78
C ILE A 85 -2.89 -0.39 -10.07
N THR A 86 -3.08 -1.48 -9.32
CA THR A 86 -2.29 -2.70 -9.52
C THR A 86 -2.61 -3.36 -10.86
N VAL A 87 -3.88 -3.36 -11.30
CA VAL A 87 -4.27 -3.86 -12.62
C VAL A 87 -3.68 -2.99 -13.73
N TYR A 88 -3.69 -1.66 -13.60
CA TYR A 88 -3.15 -0.76 -14.62
C TYR A 88 -1.64 -0.95 -14.86
N TYR A 89 -0.86 -1.12 -13.79
CA TYR A 89 0.61 -1.24 -13.91
C TYR A 89 1.11 -2.67 -14.04
N PHE A 90 0.49 -3.63 -13.36
CA PHE A 90 0.96 -5.01 -13.28
C PHE A 90 0.07 -6.00 -14.04
N ASN A 91 -1.03 -5.56 -14.65
CA ASN A 91 -2.00 -6.41 -15.37
C ASN A 91 -2.42 -7.66 -14.60
N THR A 92 -2.44 -7.59 -13.27
CA THR A 92 -2.70 -8.73 -12.39
C THR A 92 -3.69 -8.35 -11.31
N ILE A 93 -4.62 -9.26 -11.05
CA ILE A 93 -5.54 -9.20 -9.92
C ILE A 93 -5.05 -10.18 -8.87
N GLN A 94 -4.65 -9.64 -7.73
CA GLN A 94 -4.06 -10.40 -6.65
C GLN A 94 -5.12 -10.76 -5.59
N PHE A 95 -5.86 -11.85 -5.82
CA PHE A 95 -6.95 -12.27 -4.92
C PHE A 95 -6.43 -12.84 -3.59
N LEU A 96 -5.34 -13.62 -3.63
CA LEU A 96 -4.77 -14.28 -2.46
C LEU A 96 -3.40 -13.72 -2.05
N SER A 97 -2.97 -12.58 -2.60
CA SER A 97 -1.65 -12.02 -2.26
C SER A 97 -1.51 -11.59 -0.82
N VAL A 98 -2.59 -11.49 -0.03
CA VAL A 98 -2.47 -11.27 1.42
C VAL A 98 -1.60 -12.34 2.05
N ILE A 99 -1.80 -13.61 1.67
CA ILE A 99 -1.10 -14.76 2.26
C ILE A 99 0.36 -14.78 1.83
N SER A 100 0.62 -14.63 0.53
CA SER A 100 1.99 -14.61 0.02
C SER A 100 2.76 -13.38 0.52
N ASN A 101 2.15 -12.19 0.53
CA ASN A 101 2.78 -10.97 1.03
C ASN A 101 3.06 -11.02 2.53
N LEU A 102 2.29 -11.76 3.32
CA LEU A 102 2.55 -11.90 4.76
C LEU A 102 3.89 -12.60 5.03
N ILE A 103 4.35 -13.47 4.11
CA ILE A 103 5.61 -14.21 4.23
C ILE A 103 6.70 -13.54 3.38
N LEU A 104 6.41 -13.26 2.11
CA LEU A 104 7.36 -12.70 1.16
C LEU A 104 7.81 -11.30 1.54
N LEU A 105 6.90 -10.43 2.02
CA LEU A 105 7.21 -9.03 2.26
C LEU A 105 8.17 -8.84 3.46
N PRO A 106 7.98 -9.49 4.62
CA PRO A 106 8.97 -9.44 5.70
C PRO A 106 10.32 -10.03 5.30
N LEU A 107 10.32 -11.15 4.56
CA LEU A 107 11.55 -11.79 4.12
C LEU A 107 12.32 -10.92 3.12
N ALA A 108 11.62 -10.35 2.14
CA ALA A 108 12.20 -9.42 1.17
C ALA A 108 12.73 -8.15 1.87
N SER A 109 11.99 -7.61 2.84
CA SER A 109 12.44 -6.45 3.63
C SER A 109 13.72 -6.77 4.41
N PHE A 110 13.78 -7.94 5.04
CA PHE A 110 14.98 -8.39 5.74
C PHE A 110 16.16 -8.59 4.78
N TYR A 111 15.93 -9.22 3.62
CA TYR A 111 16.93 -9.36 2.57
C TYR A 111 17.49 -8.02 2.09
N ILE A 112 16.62 -7.03 1.86
CA ILE A 112 17.01 -5.68 1.44
C ILE A 112 17.90 -5.02 2.50
N ILE A 113 17.56 -5.11 3.78
CA ILE A 113 18.36 -4.55 4.88
C ILE A 113 19.75 -5.19 4.91
N VAL A 114 19.82 -6.52 4.86
CA VAL A 114 21.10 -7.25 4.85
C VAL A 114 21.94 -6.86 3.63
N ASN A 115 21.31 -6.69 2.46
CA ASN A 115 21.98 -6.22 1.25
C ASN A 115 22.55 -4.81 1.42
N TYR A 116 21.78 -3.87 1.97
CA TYR A 116 22.27 -2.52 2.22
C TYR A 116 23.47 -2.51 3.18
N ILE A 117 23.45 -3.35 4.22
CA ILE A 117 24.58 -3.49 5.14
C ILE A 117 25.79 -4.09 4.39
N ALA A 118 25.59 -5.13 3.58
CA ALA A 118 26.66 -5.72 2.78
C ALA A 118 27.29 -4.72 1.80
N LEU A 119 26.46 -3.92 1.11
CA LEU A 119 26.91 -2.84 0.24
C LEU A 119 27.69 -1.76 1.00
N PHE A 120 27.25 -1.42 2.22
CA PHE A 120 27.98 -0.48 3.06
C PHE A 120 29.35 -1.03 3.51
N LEU A 121 29.41 -2.31 3.88
CA LEU A 121 30.64 -3.01 4.29
C LEU A 121 31.63 -3.21 3.14
N GLU A 122 31.16 -3.20 1.89
CA GLU A 122 32.03 -3.28 0.71
C GLU A 122 32.99 -2.09 0.63
N ASN A 123 32.61 -0.91 1.12
CA ASN A 123 33.51 0.24 1.22
C ASN A 123 34.75 -0.04 2.11
N PHE A 124 34.65 -1.05 2.98
CA PHE A 124 35.71 -1.51 3.87
C PHE A 124 36.29 -2.87 3.47
N TYR A 125 35.90 -3.42 2.31
CA TYR A 125 36.24 -4.78 1.85
C TYR A 125 35.79 -5.92 2.79
N LEU A 126 34.78 -5.68 3.62
CA LEU A 126 34.26 -6.65 4.60
C LEU A 126 32.98 -7.37 4.15
N SER A 127 32.51 -7.14 2.92
CA SER A 127 31.24 -7.72 2.44
C SER A 127 31.23 -9.25 2.41
N PHE A 128 32.42 -9.88 2.33
CA PHE A 128 32.57 -11.35 2.28
C PHE A 128 31.90 -12.04 3.48
N LEU A 129 31.82 -11.37 4.63
CA LEU A 129 31.14 -11.89 5.84
C LEU A 129 29.64 -12.05 5.65
N LEU A 130 29.01 -11.17 4.88
CA LEU A 130 27.57 -11.15 4.65
C LEU A 130 27.16 -11.82 3.34
N LYS A 131 28.09 -11.98 2.40
CA LYS A 131 27.86 -12.66 1.12
C LYS A 131 27.15 -14.03 1.24
N PRO A 132 27.57 -14.96 2.11
CA PRO A 132 26.87 -16.25 2.25
C PRO A 132 25.44 -16.09 2.79
N ILE A 133 25.21 -15.13 3.68
CA ILE A 133 23.88 -14.85 4.24
C ILE A 133 22.96 -14.28 3.14
N VAL A 134 23.47 -13.34 2.34
CA VAL A 134 22.75 -12.77 1.20
C VAL A 134 22.37 -13.86 0.20
N GLU A 135 23.29 -14.78 -0.11
CA GLU A 135 23.03 -15.86 -1.06
C GLU A 135 21.97 -16.85 -0.55
N ILE A 136 22.01 -17.22 0.73
CA ILE A 136 21.01 -18.08 1.35
C ILE A 136 19.63 -17.40 1.32
N LEU A 137 19.56 -16.13 1.75
CA LEU A 137 18.30 -15.37 1.74
C LEU A 137 17.73 -15.22 0.32
N TYR A 138 18.59 -14.98 -0.67
CA TYR A 138 18.18 -14.90 -2.07
C TYR A 138 17.58 -16.23 -2.57
N LYS A 139 18.23 -17.36 -2.28
CA LYS A 139 17.72 -18.69 -2.66
C LYS A 139 16.38 -19.00 -1.99
N ILE A 140 16.23 -18.69 -0.70
CA ILE A 140 14.95 -18.86 0.02
C ILE A 140 13.87 -17.97 -0.61
N LEU A 141 14.20 -16.71 -0.92
CA LEU A 141 13.26 -15.76 -1.50
C LEU A 141 12.76 -16.24 -2.87
N ILE A 142 13.67 -16.65 -3.77
CA ILE A 142 13.29 -17.17 -5.09
C ILE A 142 12.48 -18.46 -4.96
N TYR A 143 12.92 -19.40 -4.13
CA TYR A 143 12.17 -20.64 -3.91
C TYR A 143 10.72 -20.38 -3.49
N LEU A 144 10.50 -19.42 -2.58
CA LEU A 144 9.16 -19.04 -2.16
C LEU A 144 8.38 -18.33 -3.27
N ILE A 145 9.02 -17.44 -4.03
CA ILE A 145 8.37 -16.78 -5.17
C ILE A 145 7.89 -17.81 -6.19
N ASP A 146 8.75 -18.75 -6.56
CA ASP A 146 8.44 -19.81 -7.52
C ASP A 146 7.30 -20.69 -6.99
N PHE A 147 7.37 -21.12 -5.73
CA PHE A 147 6.31 -21.88 -5.06
C PHE A 147 4.95 -21.14 -5.08
N PHE A 148 4.95 -19.83 -4.81
CA PHE A 148 3.71 -19.04 -4.84
C PHE A 148 3.23 -18.74 -6.26
N SER A 149 4.12 -18.74 -7.25
CA SER A 149 3.76 -18.50 -8.65
C SER A 149 3.04 -19.69 -9.30
N GLU A 150 3.35 -20.91 -8.87
CA GLU A 150 2.73 -22.15 -9.37
C GLU A 150 1.31 -22.36 -8.80
N LEU A 151 0.97 -21.69 -7.71
CA LEU A 151 -0.34 -21.83 -7.08
C LEU A 151 -1.41 -21.09 -7.92
N PRO A 152 -2.38 -21.81 -8.50
CA PRO A 152 -3.44 -21.18 -9.27
C PRO A 152 -4.26 -20.25 -8.36
N TYR A 153 -4.75 -19.14 -8.92
CA TYR A 153 -5.59 -18.13 -8.26
C TYR A 153 -4.91 -17.16 -7.27
N LEU A 154 -3.58 -17.21 -7.11
CA LEU A 154 -2.86 -16.20 -6.31
C LEU A 154 -2.82 -14.84 -7.01
N SER A 155 -2.56 -14.86 -8.31
CA SER A 155 -2.69 -13.71 -9.21
C SER A 155 -3.31 -14.18 -10.51
N VAL A 156 -4.43 -13.56 -10.90
CA VAL A 156 -5.03 -13.78 -12.22
C VAL A 156 -4.56 -12.66 -13.13
N GLU A 157 -3.92 -13.00 -14.23
CA GLU A 157 -3.58 -12.03 -15.27
C GLU A 157 -4.88 -11.46 -15.86
N TYR A 158 -5.00 -10.15 -15.82
CA TYR A 158 -6.14 -9.42 -16.33
C TYR A 158 -5.67 -8.33 -17.27
N ILE A 159 -5.77 -8.63 -18.57
CA ILE A 159 -5.25 -7.79 -19.66
C ILE A 159 -6.22 -6.66 -20.03
N ASN A 160 -7.51 -6.79 -19.69
CA ASN A 160 -8.53 -5.84 -20.14
C ASN A 160 -8.56 -4.56 -19.27
N LYS A 161 -8.27 -3.40 -19.86
CA LYS A 161 -8.24 -2.12 -19.12
C LYS A 161 -9.64 -1.58 -18.75
N ASN A 162 -10.73 -2.22 -19.20
CA ASN A 162 -12.10 -1.75 -18.95
C ASN A 162 -12.50 -1.73 -17.46
N LEU A 163 -11.93 -2.58 -16.60
CA LEU A 163 -12.20 -2.56 -15.15
C LEU A 163 -11.79 -1.23 -14.50
N ILE A 164 -10.79 -0.54 -15.05
CA ILE A 164 -10.32 0.75 -14.53
C ILE A 164 -11.42 1.81 -14.69
N TYR A 165 -12.10 1.82 -15.84
CA TYR A 165 -13.22 2.74 -16.08
C TYR A 165 -14.38 2.47 -15.14
N ILE A 166 -14.71 1.21 -14.89
CA ILE A 166 -15.77 0.82 -13.94
C ILE A 166 -15.41 1.28 -12.53
N TYR A 167 -14.15 1.11 -12.11
CA TYR A 167 -13.68 1.56 -10.79
C TYR A 167 -13.69 3.08 -10.63
N VAL A 168 -13.23 3.83 -11.64
CA VAL A 168 -13.27 5.29 -11.63
C VAL A 168 -14.71 5.78 -11.52
N VAL A 169 -15.64 5.17 -12.25
CA VAL A 169 -17.07 5.48 -12.17
C VAL A 169 -17.63 5.18 -10.78
N VAL A 170 -17.33 4.02 -10.20
CA VAL A 170 -17.77 3.67 -8.84
C VAL A 170 -17.19 4.62 -7.79
N PHE A 171 -15.91 4.99 -7.91
CA PHE A 171 -15.28 5.93 -6.99
C PHE A 171 -15.91 7.33 -7.07
N VAL A 172 -16.15 7.83 -8.29
CA VAL A 172 -16.85 9.09 -8.53
C VAL A 172 -18.27 9.05 -7.95
N ILE A 173 -19.00 7.96 -8.13
CA ILE A 173 -20.36 7.78 -7.57
C ILE A 173 -20.32 7.81 -6.03
N ILE A 174 -19.35 7.13 -5.39
CA ILE A 174 -19.20 7.14 -3.92
C ILE A 174 -18.91 8.55 -3.40
N VAL A 175 -18.05 9.31 -4.08
CA VAL A 175 -17.73 10.70 -3.72
C VAL A 175 -18.94 11.61 -3.87
N ILE A 176 -19.67 11.50 -4.99
CA ILE A 176 -20.90 12.28 -5.24
C ILE A 176 -21.96 11.96 -4.19
N TYR A 177 -22.24 10.69 -3.93
CA TYR A 177 -23.26 10.27 -2.97
C TYR A 177 -22.96 10.78 -1.55
N LYS A 178 -21.67 10.82 -1.19
CA LYS A 178 -21.21 11.29 0.11
C LYS A 178 -21.27 12.82 0.26
N ASN A 179 -21.08 13.57 -0.82
CA ASN A 179 -21.27 15.02 -0.85
C ASN A 179 -22.75 15.41 -0.84
N MET A 180 -23.62 14.66 -1.52
CA MET A 180 -25.07 14.88 -1.48
C MET A 180 -25.69 14.64 -0.11
N LYS A 181 -25.12 13.74 0.70
CA LYS A 181 -25.60 13.49 2.08
C LYS A 181 -25.17 14.57 3.09
N LYS A 182 -24.28 15.49 2.69
CA LYS A 182 -23.78 16.60 3.51
C LYS A 182 -24.49 17.93 3.26
N SER A 183 -25.34 18.04 2.24
CA SER A 183 -26.30 19.14 2.15
C SER A 183 -27.53 18.75 2.96
N PRO A 184 -27.70 19.23 4.22
CA PRO A 184 -29.05 19.28 4.78
C PRO A 184 -29.88 20.12 3.82
N LEU A 185 -31.09 19.63 3.55
CA LEU A 185 -32.08 20.32 2.75
C LEU A 185 -32.13 21.79 3.15
N LEU A 186 -31.90 22.68 2.20
CA LEU A 186 -32.49 24.02 2.22
C LEU A 186 -34.00 23.75 2.14
N VAL A 187 -34.65 23.64 3.30
CA VAL A 187 -36.09 23.78 3.41
C VAL A 187 -36.27 25.23 3.84
N ASP A 188 -36.65 26.04 2.85
CA ASP A 188 -37.29 27.34 3.04
C ASP A 188 -38.58 27.21 3.85
#